data_AF-A0A7Y7RTZ3-F1
#
_entry.id   AF-A0A7Y7RTZ3-F1
#
_cell.length_a   1.000
_cell.length_b   1.000
_cell.length_c   1.000
_cell.angle_alpha   90.00
_cell.angle_beta   90.00
_cell.angle_gamma   90.00
#
_symmetry.space_group_name_H-M   'P 1'
#
loop_
_entity.id
_entity.type
_entity.pdbx_description
1 polymer ?
#
loop_
_entity_poly.entity_id
_entity_poly.type
_entity_poly.pdbx_seq_one_letter_code
_entity_poly.pdbx_strand_id
1 'polypeptide(L)' 'MKPTAEKSSKIKMENSLIQITAELVQADEEGCVALKLGDSIILIELDGPIPQKSGFVELSATAIQLYPTHI' A
#
# COMPACT_ATOMS: atom_id res chain seq x y z
N MET A 1 23.98 -7.84 14.58
CA MET A 1 22.73 -8.21 13.88
C MET A 1 21.70 -7.14 14.15
N LYS A 2 21.28 -6.38 13.14
CA LYS A 2 20.04 -5.59 13.25
C LYS A 2 18.88 -6.56 13.03
N PRO A 3 17.73 -6.42 13.73
CA PRO A 3 16.55 -7.14 13.34
C PRO A 3 16.14 -6.61 11.97
N THR A 4 16.38 -7.40 10.93
CA THR A 4 15.64 -7.30 9.68
C THR A 4 14.22 -7.71 10.05
N ALA A 5 13.43 -6.76 10.53
CA ALA A 5 11.98 -6.91 10.46
C ALA A 5 11.70 -7.11 8.98
N GLU A 6 11.45 -8.36 8.57
CA GLU A 6 10.90 -8.67 7.28
C GLU A 6 9.68 -7.78 7.14
N LYS A 7 9.78 -6.69 6.37
CA LYS A 7 8.63 -5.89 6.01
C LYS A 7 7.88 -6.73 4.97
N SER A 8 7.23 -7.80 5.44
CA SER A 8 6.40 -8.64 4.61
C SER A 8 5.17 -7.82 4.21
N SER A 9 4.91 -7.72 2.92
CA SER A 9 3.71 -7.05 2.46
C SER A 9 2.47 -7.75 3.05
N LYS A 10 1.55 -6.99 3.65
CA LYS A 10 0.38 -7.54 4.33
C LYS A 10 -0.81 -6.59 4.29
N ILE A 11 -2.01 -7.16 4.32
CA ILE A 11 -3.27 -6.46 4.54
C ILE A 11 -3.89 -7.04 5.81
N LYS A 12 -4.26 -6.20 6.76
CA LYS A 12 -5.00 -6.61 7.96
C LYS A 12 -6.15 -5.65 8.23
N MET A 13 -7.19 -6.15 8.90
CA MET A 13 -8.29 -5.33 9.37
C MET A 13 -8.15 -5.14 10.89
N GLU A 14 -8.18 -3.90 11.35
CA GLU A 14 -8.07 -3.53 12.77
C GLU A 14 -8.94 -2.31 13.05
N ASN A 15 -9.83 -2.38 14.05
CA ASN A 15 -10.74 -1.29 14.42
C ASN A 15 -11.53 -0.68 13.25
N SER A 16 -12.05 -1.54 12.36
CA SER A 16 -12.75 -1.13 11.13
C SER A 16 -11.90 -0.37 10.11
N LEU A 17 -10.59 -0.31 10.30
CA LEU A 17 -9.62 0.18 9.33
C LEU A 17 -8.89 -0.98 8.67
N ILE A 18 -8.62 -0.81 7.39
CA ILE A 18 -7.80 -1.71 6.60
C ILE A 18 -6.40 -1.12 6.61
N GLN A 19 -5.46 -1.84 7.23
CA GLN A 19 -4.05 -1.47 7.27
C GLN A 19 -3.29 -2.26 6.21
N ILE A 20 -2.58 -1.54 5.36
CA ILE A 20 -1.84 -2.08 4.23
C ILE A 20 -0.38 -1.73 4.42
N THR A 21 0.47 -2.74 4.57
CA THR A 21 1.93 -2.58 4.52
C THR A 21 2.41 -3.14 3.19
N ALA A 22 3.02 -2.31 2.34
CA ALA A 22 3.48 -2.73 1.02
C ALA A 22 4.55 -1.77 0.49
N GLU A 23 5.24 -2.16 -0.58
CA GLU A 23 6.24 -1.32 -1.22
C GLU A 23 5.57 -0.27 -2.11
N LEU A 24 5.88 1.02 -1.90
CA LEU A 24 5.41 2.10 -2.76
C LEU A 24 6.20 2.08 -4.08
N VAL A 25 5.49 1.87 -5.18
CA VAL A 25 6.04 1.86 -6.54
C VAL A 25 5.93 3.24 -7.16
N GLN A 26 4.78 3.88 -7.01
CA GLN A 26 4.49 5.19 -7.58
C GLN A 26 3.48 5.95 -6.70
N ALA A 27 3.65 7.27 -6.63
CA ALA A 27 2.67 8.20 -6.12
C ALA A 27 2.62 9.40 -7.08
N ASP A 28 1.43 9.80 -7.49
CA ASP A 28 1.24 11.01 -8.28
C ASP A 28 0.79 12.20 -7.41
N GLU A 29 0.66 13.36 -8.05
CA GLU A 29 0.25 14.61 -7.41
C GLU A 29 -1.26 14.66 -7.11
N GLU A 30 -2.03 13.74 -7.70
CA GLU A 30 -3.49 13.64 -7.54
C GLU A 30 -3.88 12.72 -6.37
N GLY A 31 -2.91 12.10 -5.70
CA GLY A 31 -3.15 11.20 -4.57
C GLY A 31 -3.40 9.75 -4.98
N CYS A 32 -3.17 9.38 -6.24
CA CYS A 32 -3.19 7.99 -6.66
C CYS A 32 -1.81 7.35 -6.39
N VAL A 33 -1.84 6.19 -5.74
CA VAL A 33 -0.64 5.43 -5.40
C VAL A 33 -0.72 4.00 -5.89
N ALA A 34 0.40 3.50 -6.40
CA ALA A 34 0.59 2.10 -6.76
C ALA A 34 1.48 1.42 -5.72
N LEU A 35 0.96 0.37 -5.09
CA LEU A 35 1.67 -0.45 -4.12
C LEU A 35 1.94 -1.85 -4.66
N LYS A 36 3.13 -2.38 -4.37
CA LYS A 36 3.48 -3.78 -4.65
C LYS A 36 3.27 -4.65 -3.42
N LEU A 37 2.34 -5.60 -3.54
CA LEU A 37 2.03 -6.62 -2.54
C LEU A 37 2.43 -7.99 -3.10
N GLY A 38 3.63 -8.47 -2.76
CA GLY A 38 4.19 -9.68 -3.38
C GLY A 38 4.37 -9.48 -4.89
N ASP A 39 3.74 -10.33 -5.70
CA ASP A 39 3.73 -10.23 -7.17
C ASP A 39 2.53 -9.45 -7.73
N SER A 40 1.71 -8.86 -6.86
CA SER A 40 0.53 -8.07 -7.24
C SER A 40 0.76 -6.57 -7.10
N ILE A 41 0.05 -5.79 -7.92
CA ILE A 41 -0.04 -4.32 -7.79
C ILE A 41 -1.43 -3.96 -7.27
N ILE A 42 -1.48 -3.08 -6.28
CA ILE A 42 -2.70 -2.49 -5.73
C ILE A 42 -2.69 -1.00 -6.07
N LEU A 43 -3.77 -0.52 -6.65
CA LEU A 43 -4.00 0.91 -6.89
C LEU A 43 -4.87 1.45 -5.76
N ILE A 44 -4.47 2.56 -5.16
CA ILE A 44 -5.16 3.19 -4.04
C ILE A 44 -5.30 4.68 -4.35
N GLU A 45 -6.49 5.20 -4.17
CA GLU A 45 -6.77 6.64 -4.14
C GLU A 45 -6.69 7.12 -2.69
N LEU A 46 -5.94 8.19 -2.44
CA LEU A 46 -5.75 8.80 -1.13
C LEU A 46 -6.51 10.13 -1.07
N ASP A 47 -6.96 10.52 0.11
CA ASP A 47 -7.62 11.81 0.35
C ASP A 47 -6.72 13.04 0.06
N GLY A 48 -5.42 12.82 -0.19
CA GLY A 48 -4.47 13.86 -0.57
C GLY A 48 -3.12 13.30 -1.02
N PRO A 49 -2.27 14.16 -1.62
CA PRO A 49 -0.97 13.74 -2.12
C PRO A 49 -0.06 13.31 -0.97
N ILE A 50 0.76 12.29 -1.24
CA ILE A 50 1.83 11.89 -0.32
C ILE A 50 3.19 12.34 -0.84
N PRO A 51 4.17 12.62 0.04
CA PRO A 51 5.52 12.88 -0.40
C PRO A 51 6.02 11.68 -1.23
N GLN A 52 6.65 11.95 -2.37
CA GLN A 52 7.34 10.91 -3.14
C GLN A 52 8.41 10.28 -2.25
N LYS A 53 8.09 9.08 -1.75
CA LYS A 53 8.98 8.24 -0.95
C LYS A 53 9.16 6.92 -1.68
N SER A 54 10.34 6.33 -1.52
CA SER A 54 10.62 4.97 -2.00
C SER A 54 10.59 3.98 -0.83
N GLY A 55 10.04 2.80 -1.06
CA GLY A 55 10.11 1.67 -0.12
C GLY A 55 8.79 1.37 0.59
N PHE A 56 8.87 0.57 1.66
CA PHE A 56 7.70 0.10 2.39
C PHE A 56 6.98 1.21 3.16
N VAL A 57 5.69 1.36 2.85
CA VAL A 57 4.75 2.27 3.51
C VAL A 57 3.70 1.48 4.28
N GLU A 58 3.11 2.14 5.28
CA GLU A 58 1.91 1.68 5.96
C GLU A 58 0.79 2.68 5.69
N LEU A 59 -0.32 2.21 5.13
CA LEU A 59 -1.50 3.01 4.85
C LEU A 59 -2.68 2.49 5.67
N SER A 60 -3.59 3.38 6.03
CA SER A 60 -4.88 3.04 6.64
C SER A 60 -6.00 3.52 5.74
N ALA A 61 -6.94 2.64 5.43
CA ALA A 61 -8.07 2.93 4.55
C ALA A 61 -9.37 2.42 5.18
N THR A 62 -10.49 3.09 4.90
CA THR A 62 -11.83 2.62 5.29
C THR A 62 -12.41 1.63 4.28
N ALA A 63 -11.94 1.68 3.03
CA ALA A 63 -12.30 0.78 1.96
C ALA A 63 -11.11 0.58 1.00
N ILE A 64 -11.09 -0.56 0.31
CA ILE A 64 -10.18 -0.84 -0.80
C ILE A 64 -10.97 -1.48 -1.93
N GLN A 65 -10.67 -1.07 -3.16
CA GLN A 65 -11.15 -1.71 -4.38
C GLN A 65 -9.98 -2.41 -5.04
N LEU A 66 -10.10 -3.73 -5.24
CA LEU A 66 -9.09 -4.52 -5.92
C LEU A 66 -9.60 -4.91 -7.30
N TYR A 67 -8.82 -4.62 -8.33
CA TYR A 67 -9.11 -4.97 -9.71
C TYR A 67 -8.14 -6.05 -10.17
N PRO A 68 -8.55 -7.33 -10.22
CA PRO A 68 -7.69 -8.40 -10.71
C PRO A 68 -7.32 -8.16 -12.17
N THR A 69 -6.03 -8.05 -12.48
CA THR A 69 -5.54 -7.95 -13.86
C THR A 69 -5.22 -9.34 -14.39
N HIS A 70 -6.26 -10.02 -14.89
CA HIS A 70 -6.27 -11.39 -15.44
C HIS A 70 -5.97 -12.53 -14.45
N ILE A 71 -6.76 -13.60 -14.57
CA ILE A 71 -6.68 -14.88 -13.85
C ILE A 71 -6.19 -15.94 -14.84
#